data_AF-A0A2W1KGW7-F1
#
_entry.id   AF-A0A2W1KGW7-F1
#
_cell.length_a   1.000
_cell.length_b   1.000
_cell.length_c   1.000
_cell.angle_alpha   90.00
_cell.angle_beta   90.00
_cell.angle_gamma   90.00
#
_symmetry.space_group_name_H-M   'P 1'
#
loop_
_entity.id
_entity.type
_entity.pdbx_description
1 polymer ?
#
loop_
_entity_poly.entity_id
_entity_poly.type
_entity_poly.pdbx_seq_one_letter_code
_entity_poly.pdbx_strand_id
1 'polypeptide(L)'
;MKIVYAFVVIGALALFALLLWWARGQVGGAAAPRDSTGWYARHPDALAAENQKCWKLLQDSSFADVDRVMAAHPHCHAVYEALQSQDPPHVD
;
A
#
# COMPACT_ATOMS: atom_id res chain seq x y z
N MET A 1 -25.39 -2.37 40.06
CA MET A 1 -25.73 -2.98 38.74
C MET A 1 -25.40 -2.06 37.56
N LYS A 2 -25.78 -0.77 37.56
CA LYS A 2 -25.48 0.21 36.47
C LYS A 2 -24.00 0.38 36.10
N ILE A 3 -23.10 0.38 37.08
CA ILE A 3 -21.66 0.59 36.88
C ILE A 3 -21.02 -0.60 36.12
N VAL A 4 -21.49 -1.81 36.36
CA VAL A 4 -20.98 -3.01 35.67
C VAL A 4 -21.29 -2.96 34.17
N TYR A 5 -22.51 -2.50 33.80
CA TYR A 5 -22.87 -2.31 32.40
C TYR A 5 -21.98 -1.26 31.71
N ALA A 6 -21.61 -0.19 32.40
CA ALA A 6 -20.72 0.83 31.84
C ALA A 6 -19.34 0.24 31.48
N PHE A 7 -18.76 -0.57 32.36
CA PHE A 7 -17.47 -1.23 32.07
C PHE A 7 -17.56 -2.23 30.92
N VAL A 8 -18.66 -2.98 30.81
CA VAL A 8 -18.90 -3.92 29.70
C VAL A 8 -18.99 -3.18 28.37
N VAL A 9 -19.72 -2.07 28.32
CA VAL A 9 -19.87 -1.26 27.10
C VAL A 9 -18.54 -0.61 26.69
N ILE A 10 -17.79 -0.06 27.65
CA ILE A 10 -16.46 0.53 27.38
C ILE A 10 -15.49 -0.53 26.87
N GLY A 11 -15.48 -1.73 27.49
CA GLY A 11 -14.66 -2.85 27.05
C GLY A 11 -15.00 -3.32 25.63
N ALA A 12 -16.29 -3.42 25.31
CA ALA A 12 -16.76 -3.79 23.97
C ALA A 12 -16.36 -2.74 22.92
N LEU A 13 -16.50 -1.45 23.22
CA LEU A 13 -16.08 -0.36 22.33
C LEU A 13 -14.57 -0.33 22.11
N ALA A 14 -13.77 -0.56 23.17
CA ALA A 14 -12.32 -0.64 23.07
C ALA A 14 -11.87 -1.82 22.20
N LEU A 15 -12.47 -3.00 22.37
CA LEU A 15 -12.22 -4.15 21.51
C LEU A 15 -12.63 -3.89 20.06
N PHE A 16 -13.77 -3.24 19.84
CA PHE A 16 -14.23 -2.89 18.51
C PHE A 16 -13.28 -1.90 17.82
N ALA A 17 -12.79 -0.90 18.55
CA ALA A 17 -11.78 0.05 18.05
C ALA A 17 -10.45 -0.65 17.72
N LEU A 18 -10.01 -1.60 18.55
CA LEU A 18 -8.83 -2.43 18.30
C LEU A 18 -8.98 -3.32 17.06
N LEU A 19 -10.15 -3.93 16.89
CA LEU A 19 -10.48 -4.72 15.70
C LEU A 19 -10.51 -3.87 14.44
N LEU A 20 -11.09 -2.66 14.50
CA LEU A 20 -11.09 -1.72 13.38
C LEU A 20 -9.68 -1.19 13.08
N TRP A 21 -8.82 -1.02 14.09
CA TRP A 21 -7.42 -0.64 13.90
C TRP A 21 -6.62 -1.75 13.20
N TRP A 22 -6.81 -3.01 13.62
CA TRP A 22 -6.23 -4.17 12.94
C TRP A 22 -6.80 -4.35 11.52
N ALA A 23 -8.11 -4.12 11.34
CA ALA A 23 -8.74 -4.15 10.03
C ALA A 23 -8.24 -3.02 9.12
N ARG A 24 -7.89 -1.84 9.66
CA ARG A 24 -7.31 -0.73 8.89
C ARG A 24 -5.99 -1.12 8.21
N GLY A 25 -5.21 -2.03 8.80
CA GLY A 25 -4.04 -2.64 8.16
C GLY A 25 -4.39 -3.57 6.98
N GLN A 26 -5.60 -4.13 6.95
CA GLN A 26 -6.09 -5.00 5.88
C GLN A 26 -6.80 -4.22 4.75
N VAL A 27 -7.40 -3.05 5.04
CA VAL A 27 -7.98 -2.18 4.00
C VAL A 27 -6.90 -1.43 3.20
N GLY A 28 -5.67 -1.31 3.73
CA GLY A 28 -4.49 -0.90 2.95
C GLY A 28 -4.00 -1.97 1.96
N GLY A 29 -4.53 -3.19 2.06
CA GLY A 29 -4.26 -4.32 1.18
C GLY A 29 -5.47 -4.72 0.34
N ALA A 30 -6.35 -3.77 0.01
CA ALA A 30 -7.31 -3.96 -1.08
C ALA A 30 -6.50 -4.18 -2.37
N ALA A 31 -6.22 -5.45 -2.64
CA ALA A 31 -5.56 -6.00 -3.82
C ALA A 31 -5.17 -4.93 -4.83
N ALA A 32 -3.93 -4.41 -4.73
CA ALA A 32 -3.25 -4.04 -5.96
C ALA A 32 -3.39 -5.27 -6.87
N PRO A 33 -4.05 -5.16 -8.03
CA PRO A 33 -4.40 -6.33 -8.80
C PRO A 33 -3.10 -7.06 -9.10
N ARG A 34 -2.91 -8.24 -8.53
CA ARG A 34 -1.75 -9.08 -8.87
C ARG A 34 -1.70 -9.39 -10.37
N ASP A 35 -2.81 -9.16 -11.08
CA ASP A 35 -2.91 -9.24 -12.53
C ASP A 35 -2.25 -8.06 -13.28
N SER A 36 -1.97 -6.92 -12.64
CA SER A 36 -1.32 -5.78 -13.32
C SER A 36 0.16 -6.04 -13.58
N THR A 37 0.86 -6.74 -12.69
CA THR A 37 2.30 -7.06 -12.87
C THR A 37 2.54 -7.96 -14.09
N GLY A 38 1.67 -8.96 -14.31
CA GLY A 38 1.73 -9.83 -15.48
C GLY A 38 1.36 -9.16 -16.80
N TRP A 39 0.62 -8.04 -16.76
CA TRP A 39 0.37 -7.21 -17.93
C TRP A 39 1.61 -6.40 -18.33
N TYR A 40 2.31 -5.79 -17.36
CA TYR A 40 3.55 -5.05 -17.62
C TYR A 40 4.68 -5.92 -18.18
N ALA A 41 4.74 -7.21 -17.83
CA ALA A 41 5.69 -8.15 -18.43
C ALA A 41 5.53 -8.27 -19.96
N ARG A 42 4.33 -8.03 -20.48
CA ARG A 42 4.02 -8.04 -21.92
C ARG A 42 4.03 -6.64 -22.55
N HIS A 43 4.10 -5.58 -21.74
CA HIS A 43 4.03 -4.19 -22.17
C HIS A 43 5.08 -3.33 -21.42
N PRO A 44 6.38 -3.50 -21.71
CA PRO A 44 7.46 -2.80 -21.02
C PRO A 44 7.42 -1.27 -21.24
N ASP A 45 6.96 -0.83 -22.42
CA ASP A 45 6.83 0.60 -22.73
C ASP A 45 5.78 1.29 -21.84
N ALA A 46 4.69 0.58 -21.56
CA ALA A 46 3.65 1.08 -20.67
C ALA A 46 4.12 1.13 -19.21
N LEU A 47 4.92 0.13 -18.79
CA LEU A 47 5.56 0.13 -17.48
C LEU A 47 6.50 1.33 -17.32
N ALA A 48 7.35 1.60 -18.32
CA ALA A 48 8.27 2.74 -18.29
C ALA A 48 7.52 4.09 -18.22
N ALA A 49 6.43 4.23 -18.98
CA ALA A 49 5.60 5.44 -18.97
C ALA A 49 4.92 5.67 -17.60
N GLU A 50 4.47 4.62 -16.93
CA GLU A 50 3.87 4.73 -15.59
C GLU A 50 4.92 4.94 -14.51
N ASN A 51 6.08 4.29 -14.62
CA ASN A 51 7.22 4.52 -13.72
C ASN A 51 7.65 5.99 -13.75
N GLN A 52 7.72 6.62 -14.93
CA GLN A 52 8.03 8.06 -15.02
C GLN A 52 6.99 8.96 -14.32
N LYS A 53 5.71 8.59 -14.35
CA LYS A 53 4.66 9.34 -13.65
C LYS A 53 4.82 9.21 -12.13
N CYS A 54 5.08 7.99 -11.66
CA CYS A 54 5.34 7.71 -10.25
C CYS A 54 6.62 8.36 -9.75
N TRP A 55 7.67 8.39 -10.58
CA TRP A 55 8.93 9.07 -10.25
C TRP A 55 8.76 10.56 -10.06
N LYS A 56 7.99 11.25 -10.91
CA LYS A 56 7.70 12.68 -10.73
C LYS A 56 6.98 12.96 -9.42
N LEU A 57 6.04 12.08 -9.06
CA LEU A 57 5.28 12.19 -7.82
C LEU A 57 6.19 12.01 -6.59
N LEU A 58 7.16 11.08 -6.66
CA LEU A 58 8.19 10.94 -5.62
C LEU A 58 9.18 12.11 -5.61
N GLN A 59 9.55 12.64 -6.78
CA GLN A 59 10.49 13.76 -6.91
C GLN A 59 9.95 15.05 -6.28
N ASP A 60 8.64 15.27 -6.33
CA ASP A 60 7.95 16.38 -5.68
C ASP A 60 7.80 16.18 -4.16
N SER A 61 8.13 14.98 -3.65
CA SER A 61 8.04 14.63 -2.23
C SER A 61 9.40 14.65 -1.54
N SER A 62 9.40 14.94 -0.23
CA SER A 62 10.60 14.79 0.59
C SER A 62 10.96 13.31 0.74
N PHE A 63 12.26 12.99 0.79
CA PHE A 63 12.74 11.63 1.06
C PHE A 63 12.16 11.02 2.34
N ALA A 64 11.84 11.85 3.35
CA ALA A 64 11.23 11.39 4.60
C ALA A 64 9.74 10.99 4.46
N ASP A 65 9.09 11.41 3.37
CA ASP A 65 7.67 11.19 3.11
C ASP A 65 7.42 10.10 2.06
N VAL A 66 8.48 9.47 1.53
CA VAL A 66 8.35 8.46 0.46
C VAL A 66 7.41 7.33 0.88
N ASP A 67 7.54 6.79 2.09
CA ASP A 67 6.65 5.73 2.58
C ASP A 67 5.19 6.18 2.67
N ARG A 68 4.97 7.44 3.07
CA ARG A 68 3.63 8.03 3.15
C ARG A 68 3.03 8.24 1.77
N VAL A 69 3.84 8.68 0.82
CA VAL A 69 3.45 8.87 -0.59
C VAL A 69 3.15 7.54 -1.26
N MET A 70 4.00 6.53 -1.05
CA MET A 70 3.79 5.17 -1.57
C MET A 70 2.54 4.53 -0.97
N ALA A 71 2.24 4.75 0.32
CA ALA A 71 1.00 4.32 0.94
C ALA A 71 -0.24 5.04 0.39
N ALA A 72 -0.12 6.30 -0.03
CA ALA A 72 -1.19 7.06 -0.68
C ALA A 72 -1.38 6.68 -2.16
N HIS A 73 -0.35 6.12 -2.81
CA HIS A 73 -0.33 5.76 -4.22
C HIS A 73 0.03 4.27 -4.42
N PRO A 74 -0.87 3.32 -4.05
CA PRO A 74 -0.61 1.88 -4.13
C PRO A 74 -0.34 1.36 -5.55
N HIS A 75 -0.80 2.10 -6.57
CA HIS A 75 -0.49 1.81 -7.96
C HIS A 75 1.01 1.99 -8.27
N CYS A 76 1.65 3.03 -7.73
CA CYS A 76 3.09 3.24 -7.91
C CYS A 76 3.91 2.14 -7.22
N HIS A 77 3.44 1.64 -6.08
CA HIS A 77 4.02 0.45 -5.44
C HIS A 77 4.01 -0.76 -6.38
N ALA A 78 2.88 -1.05 -7.02
CA ALA A 78 2.79 -2.16 -7.97
C ALA A 78 3.68 -1.98 -9.22
N VAL A 79 3.84 -0.75 -9.70
CA VAL A 79 4.75 -0.42 -10.82
C VAL A 79 6.21 -0.65 -10.42
N TYR A 80 6.62 -0.25 -9.22
CA TYR A 80 7.96 -0.52 -8.70
C TYR A 80 8.23 -2.01 -8.50
N GLU A 81 7.28 -2.75 -7.94
CA GLU A 81 7.39 -4.22 -7.80
C GLU A 81 7.52 -4.89 -9.18
N ALA A 82 6.73 -4.45 -10.16
CA ALA A 82 6.82 -4.95 -11.53
C ALA A 82 8.19 -4.64 -12.16
N LEU A 83 8.72 -3.43 -11.96
CA LEU A 83 10.04 -3.04 -12.45
C LEU A 83 11.15 -3.90 -11.82
N GLN A 84 11.11 -4.07 -10.49
CA GLN A 84 12.08 -4.90 -9.77
C GLN A 84 12.03 -6.37 -10.19
N SER A 85 10.85 -6.88 -10.56
CA SER A 85 10.72 -8.24 -11.08
C SER A 85 11.24 -8.41 -12.52
N GLN A 86 11.35 -7.32 -13.29
CA GLN A 86 11.86 -7.32 -14.66
C GLN A 86 13.35 -7.04 -14.76
N ASP A 87 13.92 -6.30 -13.80
CA ASP A 87 15.37 -6.15 -13.73
C ASP A 87 15.98 -7.50 -13.34
N PRO A 88 16.82 -8.12 -14.19
CA PRO A 88 17.58 -9.28 -13.77
C PRO A 88 18.45 -8.86 -12.58
N PRO A 89 18.67 -9.72 -11.58
CA PRO A 89 19.61 -9.41 -10.51
C PRO A 89 20.94 -9.06 -11.19
N HIS A 90 21.38 -7.82 -11.02
CA HIS A 90 22.74 -7.43 -11.38
C HIS A 90 23.65 -8.28 -10.51
N VAL A 91 24.16 -9.37 -11.09
CA VAL A 91 25.24 -10.15 -10.51
C VAL A 91 26.50 -9.38 -10.86
N ASP A 92 26.99 -8.60 -9.90
CA ASP A 92 28.35 -8.05 -9.91
C ASP A 92 29.40 -9.17 -9.93
#